data_AF-A0A1S2NXU0-F1
#
_entry.id   AF-A0A1S2NXU0-F1
#
_cell.length_a   1.000
_cell.length_b   1.000
_cell.length_c   1.000
_cell.angle_alpha   90.00
_cell.angle_beta   90.00
_cell.angle_gamma   90.00
#
_symmetry.space_group_name_H-M   'P 1'
#
loop_
_entity.id
_entity.type
_entity.pdbx_description
1 polymer ?
#
loop_
_entity_poly.entity_id
_entity_poly.type
_entity_poly.pdbx_seq_one_letter_code
_entity_poly.pdbx_strand_id
1 'polypeptide(L)' 'MMRAESGGKSAWRTFPSWVMVVGRLAVVRFMAERASSRSAEFHGTHAVLVPQPQAATAS' A
#
# COMPACT_ATOMS: atom_id res chain seq x y z
N MET A 1 -15.75 -21.65 -26.64
CA MET A 1 -16.27 -21.52 -25.26
C MET A 1 -15.06 -21.34 -24.34
N MET A 2 -14.78 -20.12 -23.89
CA MET A 2 -13.62 -19.79 -23.04
C MET A 2 -13.93 -20.25 -21.61
N ARG A 3 -13.07 -21.10 -21.03
CA ARG A 3 -13.21 -21.48 -19.61
C ARG A 3 -12.83 -20.29 -18.74
N ALA A 4 -13.77 -19.81 -17.92
CA ALA A 4 -13.43 -18.92 -16.82
C ALA A 4 -12.54 -19.72 -15.87
N GLU A 5 -11.28 -19.32 -15.71
CA GLU A 5 -10.48 -19.83 -14.61
C GLU A 5 -11.21 -19.47 -13.31
N SER A 6 -11.41 -20.46 -12.44
CA SER A 6 -11.89 -20.22 -11.09
C SER A 6 -10.82 -19.40 -10.37
N GLY A 7 -10.95 -18.08 -10.43
CA GLY A 7 -10.03 -17.15 -9.79
C GLY A 7 -10.01 -17.48 -8.30
N GLY A 8 -8.93 -18.10 -7.84
CA GLY A 8 -8.70 -18.35 -6.43
C GLY A 8 -8.71 -17.04 -5.64
N LYS A 9 -8.66 -17.12 -4.30
CA LYS A 9 -8.51 -15.92 -3.47
C LYS A 9 -7.30 -15.14 -3.97
N SER A 10 -7.49 -13.85 -4.30
CA SER A 10 -6.40 -13.01 -4.80
C SER A 10 -5.24 -13.02 -3.81
N ALA A 11 -4.04 -13.35 -4.28
CA ALA A 11 -2.86 -13.53 -3.40
C ALA A 11 -2.58 -12.32 -2.51
N TRP A 12 -2.84 -11.10 -2.99
CA TRP A 12 -2.66 -9.88 -2.18
C TRP A 12 -3.56 -9.80 -0.95
N ARG A 13 -4.66 -10.57 -0.88
CA ARG A 13 -5.52 -10.68 0.31
C ARG A 13 -4.99 -11.66 1.36
N THR A 14 -4.05 -12.54 0.99
CA THR A 14 -3.58 -13.62 1.87
C THR A 14 -2.24 -13.31 2.53
N PHE A 15 -1.51 -12.29 2.06
CA PHE A 15 -0.25 -11.87 2.66
C PHE A 15 -0.43 -10.57 3.45
N PRO A 16 0.27 -10.41 4.58
CA PRO A 16 0.35 -9.11 5.23
C PRO A 16 0.95 -8.10 4.24
N SER A 17 0.39 -6.90 4.21
CA SER A 17 0.85 -5.82 3.34
C SER A 17 1.18 -4.57 4.16
N TRP A 18 2.08 -3.75 3.61
CA TRP A 18 2.49 -2.48 4.19
C TRP A 18 2.42 -1.38 3.14
N VAL A 19 2.15 -0.15 3.59
CA VAL A 19 2.15 1.03 2.72
C VAL A 19 2.60 2.27 3.48
N MET A 20 3.44 3.08 2.82
CA MET A 20 3.77 4.42 3.28
C MET A 20 2.77 5.40 2.67
N VAL A 21 2.01 6.11 3.49
CA VAL A 21 1.06 7.14 3.07
C VAL A 21 1.79 8.48 3.13
N VAL A 22 2.21 9.01 1.98
CA VAL A 22 2.93 10.28 1.93
C VAL A 22 2.01 11.43 1.53
N GLY A 23 1.98 12.48 2.35
CA GLY A 23 1.20 13.68 2.10
C GLY A 23 -0.31 13.46 2.28
N ARG A 24 -1.13 14.19 1.51
CA ARG A 24 -2.60 14.24 1.70
C ARG A 24 -3.39 13.44 0.66
N LEU A 25 -2.81 12.37 0.11
CA LEU A 25 -3.48 11.56 -0.91
C LEU A 25 -4.50 10.60 -0.26
N ALA A 26 -5.73 11.08 -0.08
CA ALA A 26 -6.84 10.33 0.51
C ALA A 26 -7.10 8.97 -0.17
N VAL A 27 -6.85 8.86 -1.49
CA VAL A 27 -7.00 7.62 -2.24
C VAL A 27 -6.07 6.51 -1.76
N VAL A 28 -4.84 6.84 -1.31
CA VAL A 28 -3.89 5.84 -0.82
C VAL A 28 -4.38 5.28 0.52
N ARG A 29 -4.91 6.14 1.39
CA ARG A 29 -5.50 5.71 2.67
C ARG A 29 -6.71 4.80 2.46
N PHE A 30 -7.63 5.18 1.57
CA PHE A 30 -8.78 4.35 1.21
C PHE A 30 -8.37 2.96 0.69
N MET A 31 -7.34 2.90 -0.17
CA MET A 31 -6.83 1.64 -0.70
C MET A 31 -6.12 0.80 0.36
N ALA A 32 -5.37 1.43 1.27
CA ALA A 32 -4.73 0.76 2.39
C ALA A 32 -5.76 0.08 3.31
N GLU A 33 -6.84 0.79 3.64
CA GLU A 33 -7.95 0.28 4.45
C GLU A 33 -8.64 -0.90 3.77
N ARG A 34 -9.00 -0.76 2.49
CA ARG A 34 -9.61 -1.84 1.69
C ARG A 34 -8.72 -3.09 1.62
N ALA A 35 -7.40 -2.91 1.63
CA ALA A 35 -6.43 -4.00 1.62
C ALA A 35 -6.09 -4.53 3.02
N SER A 36 -6.62 -3.93 4.09
CA SER A 36 -6.22 -4.23 5.49
C SER A 36 -4.70 -4.14 5.68
N SER A 37 -4.08 -3.14 5.04
CA SER A 37 -2.64 -2.93 5.05
C SER A 37 -2.18 -2.24 6.33
N ARG A 38 -0.97 -2.55 6.79
CA ARG A 38 -0.29 -1.76 7.82
C ARG A 38 0.19 -0.46 7.19
N SER A 39 -0.23 0.68 7.71
CA SER A 39 0.12 1.98 7.15
C SER A 39 0.92 2.84 8.11
N ALA A 40 1.91 3.57 7.59
CA ALA A 40 2.60 4.65 8.30
C ALA A 40 2.49 5.94 7.48
N GLU A 41 2.19 7.06 8.16
CA GLU A 41 2.01 8.37 7.51
C GLU A 41 3.30 9.19 7.55
N PHE A 42 3.65 9.80 6.42
CA PHE A 42 4.85 10.60 6.26
C PHE A 42 4.53 11.95 5.62
N HIS A 43 5.24 12.99 6.06
CA HIS A 43 5.17 14.31 5.43
C HIS A 43 6.20 14.41 4.30
N GLY A 44 5.74 14.61 3.06
CA GLY A 44 6.64 14.73 1.92
C GLY A 44 5.90 14.64 0.59
N THR A 45 6.66 14.40 -0.48
CA THR A 45 6.13 14.14 -1.83
C THR A 45 6.06 12.64 -2.10
N HIS A 46 5.42 12.25 -3.21
CA HIS A 46 5.34 10.84 -3.62
C HIS A 46 6.72 10.14 -3.64
N ALA A 47 7.79 10.87 -3.96
CA ALA A 47 9.15 10.36 -4.00
C ALA A 47 9.91 10.55 -2.68
N VAL A 48 9.27 10.38 -1.51
CA VAL A 48 9.84 10.67 -0.17
C VAL A 48 11.19 10.01 0.08
N LEU A 49 11.43 8.84 -0.52
CA LEU A 49 12.67 8.08 -0.33
C LEU A 49 13.90 8.74 -0.97
N VAL A 50 13.72 9.68 -1.91
CA VAL A 50 14.83 10.43 -2.51
C VAL A 50 15.39 11.46 -1.54
N PRO A 51 14.59 12.41 -1.01
CA PRO A 51 15.07 13.39 -0.03
C PRO A 51 15.17 12.84 1.40
N GLN A 52 14.42 11.78 1.75
CA GLN A 52 14.28 11.27 3.11
C GLN A 52 14.25 9.72 3.14
N PRO A 53 15.34 9.03 2.76
CA PRO A 53 15.37 7.56 2.72
C PRO A 53 15.08 6.88 4.08
N GLN A 54 15.32 7.60 5.18
CA GLN A 54 15.08 7.19 6.56
C GLN A 54 13.59 6.96 6.85
N ALA A 55 12.70 7.56 6.05
CA ALA A 55 11.26 7.33 6.12
C ALA A 55 10.91 5.83 5.93
N ALA A 56 11.70 5.06 5.17
CA ALA A 56 11.45 3.63 4.99
C ALA A 56 11.74 2.77 6.23
N THR A 57 12.52 3.29 7.18
CA THR A 57 12.99 2.52 8.35
C THR A 57 12.49 3.10 9.67
N ALA A 58 11.76 4.22 9.64
CA ALA A 58 11.12 4.79 10.82
C ALA A 58 10.06 3.81 11.33
N SER A 59 10.29 3.26 12.52
CA SER A 59 9.45 2.24 13.18
C SER A 59 8.57 2.87 14.24
#